data_AF-I4DJS9-F1
#
_entry.id   AF-I4DJS9-F1
#
_cell.length_a   1.000
_cell.length_b   1.000
_cell.length_c   1.000
_cell.angle_alpha   90.00
_cell.angle_beta   90.00
_cell.angle_gamma   90.00
#
_symmetry.space_group_name_H-M   'P 1'
#
loop_
_entity.id
_entity.type
_entity.pdbx_description
1 polymer ?
#
loop_
_entity_poly.entity_id
_entity_poly.type
_entity_poly.pdbx_seq_one_letter_code
_entity_poly.pdbx_strand_id
1 'polypeptide(L)' 'MGNVVFSIIWLLILIFIAFWVAGIAAGIYIIVLPFTVCIEPLSGLADFLLSVVQFPKYCAQAMMEGKGFN' A
#
# COMPACT_ATOMS: atom_id res chain seq x y z
N MET A 1 -18.71 15.84 -7.23
CA MET A 1 -18.93 14.57 -7.95
C MET A 1 -17.56 13.98 -8.21
N GLY A 2 -17.24 12.84 -7.58
CA GLY A 2 -15.99 12.12 -7.86
C GLY A 2 -15.86 11.94 -9.36
N ASN A 3 -14.79 12.47 -9.92
CA ASN A 3 -14.62 12.46 -11.36
C ASN A 3 -14.23 11.03 -11.75
N VAL A 4 -15.16 10.32 -12.38
CA VAL A 4 -15.09 8.87 -12.71
C VAL A 4 -13.78 8.52 -13.41
N VAL A 5 -13.22 9.46 -14.18
CA VAL A 5 -11.92 9.33 -14.84
C VAL A 5 -10.78 9.06 -13.83
N PHE A 6 -10.74 9.80 -12.71
CA PHE A 6 -9.72 9.59 -11.68
C PHE A 6 -9.94 8.29 -10.91
N SER A 7 -11.19 7.87 -10.69
CA SER A 7 -11.47 6.54 -10.10
C SER A 7 -10.94 5.40 -10.99
N ILE A 8 -11.10 5.51 -12.31
CA ILE A 8 -10.55 4.53 -13.27
C ILE A 8 -9.02 4.53 -13.25
N ILE A 9 -8.38 5.71 -13.18
CA ILE A 9 -6.90 5.80 -13.08
C ILE A 9 -6.40 5.15 -11.78
N TRP A 10 -7.03 5.44 -10.64
CA TRP A 10 -6.69 4.78 -9.37
C TRP A 10 -6.90 3.26 -9.42
N LEU A 11 -7.90 2.77 -10.16
CA LEU A 11 -8.13 1.33 -10.35
C LEU A 11 -7.01 0.68 -11.15
N LEU A 12 -6.54 1.33 -12.22
CA LEU A 12 -5.39 0.86 -12.99
C LEU A 12 -4.12 0.82 -12.12
N ILE A 13 -3.88 1.87 -11.33
CA ILE A 13 -2.74 1.90 -10.40
C ILE A 13 -2.87 0.79 -9.34
N LEU A 14 -4.06 0.55 -8.83
CA LEU A 14 -4.32 -0.49 -7.83
C LEU A 14 -3.95 -1.88 -8.39
N ILE A 15 -4.41 -2.22 -9.59
CA ILE A 15 -4.20 -3.54 -10.20
C ILE A 15 -2.76 -3.74 -10.68
N PHE A 16 -2.20 -2.77 -11.42
CA PHE A 16 -0.91 -2.97 -12.08
C PHE A 16 0.28 -2.67 -11.16
N ILE A 17 0.11 -1.83 -10.14
CA ILE A 17 1.22 -1.37 -9.30
C ILE A 17 0.97 -1.78 -7.84
N ALA A 18 -0.10 -1.30 -7.23
CA ALA A 18 -0.28 -1.44 -5.78
C ALA A 18 -0.36 -2.91 -5.35
N PHE A 19 -1.06 -3.75 -6.13
CA PHE A 19 -1.19 -5.17 -5.84
C PHE A 19 0.16 -5.90 -5.85
N TRP A 20 1.01 -5.64 -6.85
CA TRP A 20 2.34 -6.26 -6.96
C TRP A 20 3.28 -5.77 -5.87
N VAL A 21 3.31 -4.46 -5.64
CA VAL A 21 4.18 -3.84 -4.62
C VAL A 21 3.79 -4.31 -3.22
N ALA A 22 2.49 -4.34 -2.91
CA ALA A 22 1.99 -4.84 -1.64
C ALA A 22 2.24 -6.34 -1.46
N GLY A 23 2.14 -7.15 -2.52
CA GLY A 23 2.44 -8.57 -2.47
C GLY A 23 3.90 -8.86 -2.10
N ILE A 24 4.85 -8.16 -2.74
CA ILE A 24 6.28 -8.29 -2.43
C ILE A 24 6.57 -7.77 -1.01
N ALA A 25 6.02 -6.61 -0.65
CA ALA A 25 6.21 -6.02 0.68
C ALA A 25 5.62 -6.91 1.79
N ALA A 26 4.49 -7.58 1.56
CA ALA A 26 3.88 -8.50 2.52
C ALA A 26 4.76 -9.73 2.77
N GLY A 27 5.38 -10.28 1.71
CA GLY A 27 6.33 -11.38 1.85
C GLY A 27 7.53 -11.00 2.72
N ILE A 28 8.10 -9.81 2.50
CA ILE A 28 9.23 -9.30 3.30
C ILE A 28 8.78 -8.99 4.73
N TYR A 29 7.60 -8.38 4.92
CA TYR A 29 7.04 -8.06 6.22
C TYR A 29 6.90 -9.31 7.11
N ILE A 30 6.38 -10.41 6.58
CA ILE A 30 6.22 -11.67 7.33
C ILE A 30 7.58 -12.21 7.80
N ILE A 31 8.63 -12.06 6.99
CA ILE A 31 9.98 -12.49 7.36
C ILE A 31 10.57 -11.58 8.43
N VAL A 32 10.38 -10.26 8.32
CA VAL A 32 10.96 -9.25 9.23
C VAL A 32 10.24 -9.20 10.58
N LEU A 33 8.94 -9.53 10.64
CA LEU A 33 8.11 -9.48 11.85
C LEU A 33 8.69 -10.25 13.06
N PRO A 34 9.16 -11.51 12.95
CA PRO A 34 9.77 -12.20 14.09
C PRO A 34 11.11 -11.57 14.52
N PHE A 35 11.83 -10.90 13.62
CA PHE A 35 13.09 -10.23 13.98
C PHE A 35 12.85 -8.91 14.71
N THR A 36 11.70 -8.25 14.51
CA THR A 36 11.38 -7.00 15.23
C THR A 36 11.21 -7.22 16.74
N VAL A 37 10.92 -8.45 17.17
CA VAL A 37 10.80 -8.82 18.58
C VAL A 37 12.17 -8.87 19.28
N CYS A 38 13.24 -9.07 18.50
CA CYS A 38 14.61 -9.16 19.01
C CYS A 38 15.45 -7.92 18.71
N ILE A 39 15.08 -7.13 17.70
CA ILE A 39 15.83 -5.98 17.20
C ILE A 39 14.87 -4.79 17.09
N GLU A 40 14.90 -3.90 18.09
CA GLU A 40 14.11 -2.66 18.13
C GLU A 40 14.21 -1.80 16.86
N PRO A 41 15.38 -1.54 16.24
CA PRO A 41 15.44 -0.71 15.03
C PRO A 41 14.78 -1.35 13.81
N LEU A 42 14.50 -2.66 13.84
CA LEU A 42 13.78 -3.35 12.77
C LEU A 42 12.26 -3.08 12.80
N SER A 43 11.74 -2.57 13.91
CA SER A 43 10.34 -2.12 14.01
C SER A 43 10.01 -1.05 12.97
N GLY A 44 10.90 -0.08 12.77
CA GLY A 44 10.73 0.96 11.75
C GLY A 44 10.67 0.40 10.33
N LEU A 45 11.44 -0.66 10.03
CA LEU A 45 11.37 -1.35 8.74
C LEU A 45 10.03 -2.10 8.59
N ALA A 46 9.56 -2.76 9.64
CA ALA A 46 8.27 -3.43 9.62
C ALA A 46 7.10 -2.44 9.46
N ASP A 47 7.13 -1.29 10.13
CA ASP A 47 6.12 -0.24 9.99
C ASP A 47 6.13 0.37 8.58
N PHE A 48 7.32 0.58 8.01
CA PHE A 48 7.44 1.01 6.63
C PHE A 48 6.85 -0.02 5.66
N LEU A 49 7.23 -1.29 5.79
CA LEU A 49 6.70 -2.39 4.97
C LEU A 49 5.18 -2.50 5.11
N LEU A 50 4.65 -2.35 6.32
CA LEU A 50 3.21 -2.35 6.58
C LEU A 50 2.51 -1.19 5.87
N SER A 51 3.10 0.01 5.87
CA SER A 51 2.58 1.15 5.11
C SER A 51 2.50 0.85 3.60
N VAL A 52 3.50 0.15 3.07
CA VAL A 52 3.54 -0.27 1.65
C VAL A 52 2.49 -1.35 1.37
N VAL A 53 2.30 -2.30 2.28
CA VAL A 53 1.23 -3.33 2.17
C VAL A 53 -0.16 -2.69 2.20
N GLN A 54 -0.34 -1.57 2.89
CA GLN A 54 -1.60 -0.83 2.95
C GLN A 54 -1.83 0.09 1.74
N PHE A 55 -0.85 0.25 0.84
CA PHE A 55 -0.97 1.08 -0.35
C PHE A 55 -2.18 0.75 -1.26
N PRO A 56 -2.59 -0.52 -1.47
CA PRO A 56 -3.80 -0.85 -2.23
C PRO A 56 -5.07 -0.30 -1.58
N LYS A 57 -5.13 -0.30 -0.24
CA LYS A 57 -6.26 0.29 0.51
C LYS A 57 -6.32 1.80 0.28
N TYR A 58 -5.17 2.47 0.31
CA TYR A 58 -5.09 3.90 -0.02
C TYR A 58 -5.58 4.17 -1.46
N CYS A 59 -5.16 3.38 -2.43
CA CYS A 59 -5.62 3.48 -3.82
C CYS A 59 -7.14 3.27 -3.94
N ALA A 60 -7.70 2.31 -3.20
CA ALA A 60 -9.13 2.06 -3.17
C ALA A 60 -9.91 3.21 -2.52
N GLN A 61 -9.39 3.82 -1.45
CA GLN A 61 -10.01 5.00 -0.83
C GLN A 61 -9.98 6.20 -1.78
N ALA A 62 -8.83 6.47 -2.42
CA ALA A 62 -8.70 7.55 -3.40
C ALA A 62 -9.62 7.34 -4.64
N MET A 63 -9.85 6.08 -5.02
CA MET A 63 -10.82 5.71 -6.05
C MET A 63 -12.25 6.06 -5.64
N MET A 64 -12.66 5.71 -4.41
CA MET A 64 -14.00 5.98 -3.90
C MET A 64 -14.26 7.46 -3.66
N GLU A 65 -13.24 8.21 -3.26
CA GLU A 65 -13.30 9.67 -3.10
C GLU A 65 -13.26 10.40 -4.44
N GLY A 66 -12.88 9.72 -5.53
CA GLY A 66 -12.65 10.33 -6.85
C GLY A 66 -11.57 11.41 -6.78
N LYS A 67 -10.54 11.18 -5.95
CA LYS A 67 -9.52 12.15 -5.61
C LYS A 67 -8.64 12.45 -6.84
N GLY A 68 -8.68 13.70 -7.29
CA GLY A 68 -7.81 14.20 -8.35
C GLY A 68 -6.35 14.29 -7.90
N PHE A 69 -5.43 14.39 -8.85
CA PHE A 69 -4.00 14.62 -8.58
C PHE A 69 -3.66 16.11 -8.36
N ASN A 70 -4.59 16.93 -7.90
CA ASN A 70 -4.42 18.38 -7.70
C ASN A 70 -4.41 18.75 -6.21
#